data_AF-A0A450ZHI1-F1
#
_entry.id   AF-A0A450ZHI1-F1
#
_cell.length_a   1.000
_cell.length_b   1.000
_cell.length_c   1.000
_cell.angle_alpha   90.00
_cell.angle_beta   90.00
_cell.angle_gamma   90.00
#
_symmetry.space_group_name_H-M   'P 1'
#
loop_
_entity.id
_entity.type
_entity.pdbx_description
1 polymer ?
#
loop_
_entity_poly.entity_id
_entity_poly.type
_entity_poly.pdbx_seq_one_letter_code
_entity_poly.pdbx_strand_id
1 'polypeptide(L)'
;MHLPQPRYGARDCRGAGGGATGGLREYRFRHPIGAVYRWRGKIEKDEESLLVIKTRQERIPELQEAIRARHPHEVPEAISLPIDAGSPAYLAWLDAEMGVKPS
;
A
#
# COMPACT_ATOMS: atom_id res chain seq x y z
N MET A 1 -7.49 27.73 2.01
CA MET A 1 -6.28 27.51 2.83
C MET A 1 -5.60 26.25 2.27
N HIS A 2 -4.57 26.43 1.45
CA HIS A 2 -3.91 25.33 0.73
C HIS A 2 -2.76 24.82 1.61
N LEU A 3 -2.92 23.64 2.21
CA LEU A 3 -1.86 23.01 2.99
C LEU A 3 -0.73 22.57 2.04
N PRO A 4 0.54 22.89 2.33
CA PRO A 4 1.65 22.49 1.48
C PRO A 4 1.80 20.96 1.52
N GLN A 5 1.77 20.34 0.33
CA GLN A 5 2.13 18.93 0.15
C GLN A 5 3.57 18.72 0.64
N PRO A 6 3.85 17.75 1.54
CA PRO A 6 5.22 17.46 1.95
C PRO A 6 6.01 16.95 0.74
N ARG A 7 6.96 17.77 0.26
CA ARG A 7 7.89 17.40 -0.82
C ARG A 7 8.90 16.39 -0.29
N TYR A 8 8.54 15.11 -0.28
CA TYR A 8 9.51 14.03 -0.26
C TYR A 8 9.99 13.80 -1.70
N GLY A 9 11.29 14.00 -1.94
CA GLY A 9 11.88 14.02 -3.27
C GLY A 9 11.70 12.71 -4.04
N ALA A 10 10.71 12.67 -4.93
CA ALA A 10 10.76 11.86 -6.14
C ALA A 10 11.38 12.73 -7.25
N ARG A 11 12.70 12.60 -7.45
CA ARG A 11 13.31 13.09 -8.69
C ARG A 11 13.06 12.05 -9.79
N ASP A 12 12.57 12.58 -10.91
CA ASP A 12 12.18 11.96 -12.19
C ASP A 12 10.81 11.23 -12.24
N CYS A 13 9.76 12.04 -12.41
CA CYS A 13 8.54 11.63 -13.11
C CYS A 13 8.77 11.82 -14.62
N ARG A 14 9.17 10.77 -15.33
CA ARG A 14 8.91 10.66 -16.76
C ARG A 14 8.31 9.30 -17.10
N GLY A 15 7.01 9.34 -17.38
CA GLY A 15 6.32 8.37 -18.24
C GLY A 15 5.77 7.12 -17.56
N ALA A 16 4.53 7.20 -17.06
CA ALA A 16 3.52 6.17 -17.27
C ALA A 16 2.17 6.71 -16.77
N GLY A 17 1.24 6.95 -17.70
CA GLY A 17 -0.15 7.26 -17.37
C GLY A 17 -0.84 6.04 -16.77
N GLY A 18 -1.63 6.25 -15.72
CA GLY A 18 -2.49 5.24 -15.10
C GLY A 18 -3.39 5.91 -14.08
N GLY A 19 -4.70 5.85 -14.31
CA GLY A 19 -5.71 6.66 -13.61
C GLY A 19 -5.79 6.42 -12.11
N ALA A 20 -6.08 7.51 -11.38
CA ALA A 20 -6.40 7.48 -9.97
C ALA A 20 -7.78 6.84 -9.75
N THR A 21 -7.79 5.59 -9.28
CA THR A 21 -8.98 4.98 -8.67
C THR A 21 -8.92 5.21 -7.15
N GLY A 22 -9.83 6.05 -6.65
CA GLY A 22 -10.26 6.23 -5.26
C GLY A 22 -9.31 5.86 -4.11
N GLY A 23 -8.70 6.88 -3.49
CA GLY A 23 -8.34 6.87 -2.06
C GLY A 23 -7.26 5.90 -1.57
N LEU A 24 -6.62 5.11 -2.43
CA LEU A 24 -5.52 4.22 -2.06
C LEU A 24 -4.19 4.83 -2.54
N ARG A 25 -3.30 5.15 -1.59
CA ARG A 25 -1.94 5.58 -1.91
C ARG A 25 -0.97 4.43 -1.64
N GLU A 26 -0.54 3.83 -2.74
CA GLU A 26 0.40 2.72 -2.80
C GLU A 26 1.85 3.23 -2.70
N TYR A 27 2.64 2.60 -1.84
CA TYR A 27 4.10 2.74 -1.87
C TYR A 27 4.70 1.38 -2.21
N ARG A 28 5.28 1.28 -3.41
CA ARG A 28 6.01 0.10 -3.86
C ARG A 28 7.50 0.30 -3.64
N PHE A 29 8.14 -0.64 -2.93
CA PHE A 29 9.60 -0.66 -2.88
C PHE A 29 10.15 -1.02 -4.27
N ARG A 30 11.02 -0.15 -4.82
CA ARG A 30 11.60 -0.33 -6.16
C ARG A 30 12.67 -1.43 -6.24
N HIS A 31 13.13 -1.93 -5.10
CA HIS A 31 14.11 -3.01 -5.04
C HIS A 31 13.40 -4.30 -4.64
N PRO A 32 13.67 -5.42 -5.31
CA PRO A 32 13.11 -6.71 -4.92
C PRO A 32 13.57 -7.06 -3.50
N ILE A 33 12.69 -7.69 -2.75
CA ILE A 33 12.99 -8.28 -1.46
C ILE A 33 13.19 -9.79 -1.63
N GLY A 34 14.14 -10.36 -0.90
CA GLY A 34 14.30 -11.82 -0.86
C GLY A 34 13.25 -12.43 0.07
N ALA A 35 12.38 -13.29 -0.47
CA ALA A 35 11.45 -14.10 0.30
C ALA A 35 12.08 -15.48 0.56
N VAL A 36 12.03 -15.94 1.81
CA VAL A 36 12.48 -17.30 2.19
C VAL A 36 11.36 -17.97 2.96
N TYR A 37 10.86 -19.09 2.46
CA TYR A 37 9.72 -19.78 3.05
C TYR A 37 9.84 -21.30 2.85
N ARG A 38 8.95 -22.07 3.48
CA ARG A 38 8.88 -23.52 3.31
C ARG A 38 7.67 -23.91 2.48
N TRP A 39 7.90 -24.64 1.39
CA TRP A 39 6.85 -25.15 0.52
C TRP A 39 7.10 -26.62 0.19
N ARG A 40 6.06 -27.45 0.30
CA ARG A 40 6.14 -28.92 0.04
C ARG A 40 7.35 -29.60 0.70
N GLY A 41 7.67 -29.19 1.94
CA GLY A 41 8.77 -29.74 2.72
C GLY A 41 10.18 -29.21 2.37
N LYS A 42 10.31 -28.31 1.39
CA LYS A 42 11.58 -27.71 0.96
C LYS A 42 11.64 -26.24 1.33
N ILE A 43 12.86 -25.72 1.49
CA ILE A 43 13.08 -24.27 1.63
C ILE A 43 13.17 -23.68 0.23
N GLU A 44 12.30 -22.71 -0.05
CA GLU A 44 12.27 -21.96 -1.29
C GLU A 44 12.83 -20.54 -1.06
N LYS A 45 13.34 -19.94 -2.13
CA LYS A 45 13.86 -18.57 -2.14
C LYS A 45 13.40 -17.87 -3.42
N ASP A 46 12.67 -16.78 -3.27
CA ASP A 46 12.14 -16.00 -4.40
C ASP A 46 12.44 -14.51 -4.26
N GLU A 47 12.37 -13.79 -5.37
CA GLU A 47 12.45 -12.33 -5.40
C GLU A 47 11.03 -11.75 -5.53
N GLU A 48 10.64 -10.97 -4.54
CA GLU A 48 9.28 -10.44 -4.43
C GLU A 48 9.28 -8.90 -4.31
N SER A 49 8.11 -8.29 -4.47
CA SER A 49 7.92 -6.86 -4.21
C SER A 49 7.12 -6.65 -2.93
N LEU A 50 7.67 -5.90 -1.97
CA LEU A 50 6.90 -5.48 -0.79
C LEU A 50 6.01 -4.29 -1.13
N LEU A 51 4.73 -4.41 -0.79
CA LEU A 51 3.73 -3.37 -0.95
C LEU A 51 3.27 -2.84 0.40
N VAL A 52 3.35 -1.52 0.61
CA VAL A 52 2.84 -0.87 1.82
C VAL A 52 1.72 0.10 1.46
N ILE A 53 0.51 -0.34 1.72
CA ILE A 53 -0.73 0.41 1.46
C ILE A 53 -1.20 1.06 2.76
N LYS A 54 -1.59 2.34 2.69
CA LYS A 54 -2.22 3.05 3.80
C LYS A 54 -3.71 3.11 3.48
N THR A 55 -4.54 2.62 4.39
CA THR A 55 -5.99 2.61 4.24
C THR A 55 -6.64 2.75 5.61
N ARG A 56 -7.96 2.95 5.62
CA ARG A 56 -8.75 2.93 6.84
C ARG A 56 -9.14 1.51 7.21
N GLN A 57 -9.31 1.27 8.51
CA GLN A 57 -9.64 -0.05 9.03
C GLN A 57 -10.92 -0.62 8.41
N GLU A 58 -11.94 0.22 8.19
CA GLU A 58 -13.21 -0.18 7.59
C GLU A 58 -13.11 -0.62 6.12
N ARG A 59 -12.01 -0.29 5.42
CA ARG A 59 -11.76 -0.67 4.02
C ARG A 59 -10.87 -1.90 3.87
N ILE A 60 -10.36 -2.45 4.98
CA ILE A 60 -9.49 -3.64 4.94
C ILE A 60 -10.17 -4.83 4.24
N PRO A 61 -11.45 -5.17 4.53
CA PRO A 61 -12.10 -6.31 3.85
C PRO A 61 -12.18 -6.13 2.34
N GLU A 62 -12.56 -4.93 1.88
CA GLU A 62 -12.62 -4.59 0.45
C GLU A 62 -11.24 -4.69 -0.20
N LEU A 63 -10.20 -4.19 0.47
CA LEU A 63 -8.83 -4.25 -0.01
C LEU A 63 -8.32 -5.70 -0.11
N GLN A 64 -8.61 -6.54 0.88
CA GLN A 64 -8.20 -7.96 0.88
C GLN A 64 -8.83 -8.72 -0.29
N GLU A 65 -10.13 -8.52 -0.55
CA GLU A 65 -10.79 -9.10 -1.72
C GLU A 65 -10.20 -8.56 -3.04
N ALA A 66 -9.91 -7.26 -3.09
CA ALA A 66 -9.30 -6.66 -4.28
C ALA A 66 -7.89 -7.21 -4.58
N ILE A 67 -7.10 -7.48 -3.54
CA ILE A 67 -5.80 -8.15 -3.64
C ILE A 67 -6.01 -9.58 -4.13
N ARG A 68 -6.85 -10.36 -3.45
CA ARG A 68 -7.11 -11.77 -3.80
C ARG A 68 -7.58 -11.94 -5.24
N ALA A 69 -8.43 -11.05 -5.73
CA ALA A 69 -8.95 -11.10 -7.10
C ALA A 69 -7.91 -10.82 -8.19
N ARG A 70 -6.77 -10.20 -7.85
CA ARG A 70 -5.75 -9.76 -8.81
C ARG A 70 -4.38 -10.42 -8.59
N HIS A 71 -4.16 -11.00 -7.42
CA HIS A 71 -2.85 -11.55 -7.05
C HIS A 71 -2.58 -12.88 -7.79
N PRO A 72 -1.36 -13.09 -8.30
CA PRO A 72 -1.01 -14.33 -9.03
C PRO A 72 -0.97 -15.57 -8.13
N HIS A 73 -0.72 -15.40 -6.83
CA HIS A 73 -0.72 -16.51 -5.87
C HIS A 73 -2.12 -16.84 -5.37
N GLU A 74 -2.37 -18.14 -5.16
CA GLU A 74 -3.62 -18.67 -4.61
C GLU A 74 -3.91 -18.13 -3.21
N VAL A 75 -2.85 -17.98 -2.39
CA VAL A 75 -2.93 -17.43 -1.04
C VAL A 75 -1.95 -16.25 -0.93
N PRO A 76 -2.39 -15.02 -1.24
CA PRO A 76 -1.54 -13.84 -1.09
C PRO A 76 -1.28 -13.50 0.38
N GLU A 77 -0.06 -13.05 0.69
CA GLU A 77 0.22 -12.45 1.99
C GLU A 77 -0.41 -11.04 2.06
N ALA A 78 -1.31 -10.84 3.02
CA ALA A 78 -1.94 -9.54 3.27
C ALA A 78 -2.15 -9.35 4.79
N ILE A 79 -1.25 -8.57 5.41
CA ILE A 79 -1.23 -8.32 6.85
C ILE A 79 -1.50 -6.83 7.10
N SER A 80 -2.41 -6.52 8.04
CA SER A 80 -2.69 -5.15 8.46
C SER A 80 -2.00 -4.81 9.79
N LEU A 81 -1.30 -3.69 9.84
CA LEU A 81 -0.69 -3.14 11.06
C LEU A 81 -1.33 -1.79 11.40
N PRO A 82 -1.78 -1.55 12.64
CA PRO A 82 -2.33 -0.25 13.02
C PRO A 82 -1.23 0.82 13.07
N ILE A 83 -1.59 2.04 12.67
CA ILE A 83 -0.75 3.23 12.86
C ILE A 83 -1.17 3.85 14.20
N ASP A 84 -0.31 3.73 15.22
CA ASP A 84 -0.56 4.23 16.58
C ASP A 84 -0.07 5.66 16.80
N ALA A 85 0.98 6.07 16.09
CA ALA A 85 1.54 7.41 16.12
C ALA A 85 2.13 7.83 14.77
N GLY A 86 2.23 9.14 14.56
CA GLY A 86 2.81 9.72 13.34
C GLY A 86 2.85 11.24 13.38
N SER A 87 3.44 11.84 12.34
CA SER A 87 3.43 13.29 12.19
C SER A 87 1.98 13.80 12.05
N PRO A 88 1.50 14.72 12.91
CA PRO A 88 0.12 15.21 12.85
C PRO A 88 -0.26 15.77 11.48
N ALA A 89 0.66 16.49 10.82
CA ALA A 89 0.43 17.03 9.49
C ALA A 89 0.30 15.95 8.41
N TYR A 90 1.07 14.86 8.53
CA TYR A 90 0.99 13.74 7.58
C TYR A 90 -0.30 12.95 7.75
N LEU A 91 -0.69 12.67 9.00
CA LEU A 91 -1.94 11.97 9.30
C LEU A 91 -3.16 12.79 8.85
N ALA A 92 -3.17 14.10 9.11
CA ALA A 92 -4.22 14.99 8.62
C ALA A 92 -4.33 15.02 7.09
N TRP A 93 -3.18 15.03 6.39
CA TRP A 93 -3.16 14.91 4.94
C TRP A 93 -3.69 13.54 4.47
N LEU A 94 -3.23 12.45 5.09
CA LEU A 94 -3.65 11.09 4.74
C LEU A 94 -5.17 10.91 4.93
N ASP A 95 -5.73 11.45 6.00
CA ASP A 95 -7.18 11.44 6.25
C ASP A 95 -7.96 12.19 5.18
N ALA A 96 -7.43 13.33 4.72
CA ALA A 96 -8.05 14.12 3.64
C ALA A 96 -8.05 13.37 2.30
N GLU A 97 -7.01 12.61 2.00
CA GLU A 97 -6.88 11.81 0.76
C GLU A 97 -7.83 10.60 0.72
N MET A 98 -8.18 10.05 1.88
CA MET A 98 -9.03 8.86 1.95
C MET A 98 -10.53 9.18 1.91
N GLY A 99 -10.91 10.45 2.08
CA GLY A 99 -12.30 10.91 2.11
C GLY A 99 -13.05 10.44 3.35
N VAL A 100 -14.11 11.16 3.72
CA VAL A 100 -15.01 10.76 4.81
C VAL A 100 -16.05 9.79 4.26
N LYS A 101 -16.18 8.61 4.86
CA LYS A 101 -17.35 7.75 4.61
C LYS A 101 -18.59 8.50 5.14
N PRO A 102 -19.64 8.77 4.33
CA PRO A 102 -20.90 9.25 4.88
C PRO A 102 -21.40 8.20 5.89
N SER A 103 -21.80 8.66 7.08
CA SER A 103 -22.38 7.83 8.14
C SER A 103 -23.49 6.93 7.65
#